data_AF-A0A0B2AFY1-F1
#
_entry.id   AF-A0A0B2AFY1-F1
#
_cell.length_a   1.000
_cell.length_b   1.000
_cell.length_c   1.000
_cell.angle_alpha   90.00
_cell.angle_beta   90.00
_cell.angle_gamma   90.00
#
_symmetry.space_group_name_H-M   'P 1'
#
loop_
_entity.id
_entity.type
_entity.pdbx_description
1 polymer ?
#
loop_
_entity_poly.entity_id
_entity_poly.type
_entity_poly.pdbx_seq_one_letter_code
_entity_poly.pdbx_strand_id
1 'polypeptide(L)'
;MRRRDREFIGGAYSNYKVKAGPPWIRLVVTPKQVEFHARGLARLFSRGPWLISREQVRQVFMKRTHSFFPPRDADVVFVTTDPSVWWTFWSPSRPEPLLLLLDEYGYAVDWTPHNWAGLPIE
;
A
#
# COMPACT_ATOMS: atom_id res chain seq x y z
N MET A 1 0.00 -20.01 -18.21
CA MET A 1 0.48 -18.65 -17.86
C MET A 1 0.38 -18.51 -16.33
N ARG A 2 1.48 -18.67 -15.58
CA ARG A 2 1.44 -18.59 -14.10
C ARG A 2 1.14 -17.15 -13.69
N ARG A 3 -0.03 -16.90 -13.08
CA ARG A 3 -0.32 -15.64 -12.37
C ARG A 3 0.77 -15.49 -11.31
N ARG A 4 1.71 -14.57 -11.51
CA ARG A 4 2.72 -14.24 -10.49
C ARG A 4 2.09 -13.18 -9.61
N ASP A 5 1.43 -13.61 -8.54
CA ASP A 5 1.12 -12.72 -7.43
C ASP A 5 2.46 -12.12 -6.97
N ARG A 6 2.62 -10.80 -7.14
CA ARG A 6 3.86 -10.10 -6.79
C ARG A 6 3.75 -9.61 -5.36
N GLU A 7 4.69 -10.05 -4.54
CA GLU A 7 4.74 -9.70 -3.12
C GLU A 7 5.66 -8.50 -2.91
N PHE A 8 5.25 -7.58 -2.04
CA PHE A 8 6.06 -6.43 -1.63
C PHE A 8 6.24 -6.45 -0.11
N ILE A 9 7.44 -6.17 0.36
CA ILE A 9 7.76 -6.16 1.78
C ILE A 9 7.91 -4.72 2.24
N GLY A 10 7.26 -4.39 3.35
CA GLY A 10 7.14 -3.02 3.79
C GLY A 10 6.51 -2.86 5.17
N GLY A 11 6.10 -1.63 5.46
CA GLY A 11 5.21 -1.28 6.55
C GLY A 11 3.82 -0.95 6.00
N ALA A 12 2.85 -0.92 6.91
CA ALA A 12 1.51 -0.47 6.59
C ALA A 12 0.90 0.32 7.74
N TYR A 13 0.05 1.25 7.37
CA TYR A 13 -0.77 2.04 8.26
C TYR A 13 -2.19 2.04 7.71
N SER A 14 -3.14 1.82 8.60
CA SER A 14 -4.54 2.08 8.38
C SER A 14 -5.11 2.62 9.68
N ASN A 15 -5.87 3.69 9.58
CA ASN A 15 -6.36 4.48 10.70
C ASN A 15 -7.22 3.69 11.73
N TYR A 16 -7.65 2.47 11.40
CA TYR A 16 -8.51 1.63 12.26
C TYR A 16 -8.06 0.16 12.38
N LYS A 17 -7.06 -0.28 11.62
CA LYS A 17 -6.68 -1.72 11.54
C LYS A 17 -5.22 -2.03 11.78
N VAL A 18 -4.28 -1.17 11.35
CA VAL A 18 -2.86 -1.52 11.27
C VAL A 18 -1.97 -0.33 11.56
N LYS A 19 -0.92 -0.55 12.37
CA LYS A 19 0.24 0.34 12.44
C LYS A 19 1.49 -0.50 12.62
N ALA A 20 2.20 -0.76 11.53
CA ALA A 20 3.42 -1.56 11.55
C ALA A 20 4.46 -0.97 10.59
N GLY A 21 5.68 -0.76 11.08
CA GLY A 21 6.80 -0.33 10.25
C GLY A 21 7.30 -1.42 9.30
N PRO A 22 8.18 -1.10 8.34
CA PRO A 22 8.93 -2.08 7.59
C PRO A 22 9.91 -2.82 8.51
N PRO A 23 10.25 -4.09 8.21
CA PRO A 23 9.79 -4.93 7.10
C PRO A 23 8.64 -5.87 7.50
N TRP A 24 7.75 -5.43 8.41
CA TRP A 24 6.82 -6.30 9.13
C TRP A 24 5.53 -6.63 8.39
N ILE A 25 5.31 -6.05 7.21
CA ILE A 25 4.13 -6.29 6.39
C ILE A 25 4.56 -6.84 5.03
N ARG A 26 3.87 -7.90 4.59
CA ARG A 26 3.88 -8.40 3.21
C ARG A 26 2.59 -7.94 2.55
N LEU A 27 2.71 -7.11 1.54
CA LEU A 27 1.62 -6.74 0.64
C LEU A 27 1.57 -7.75 -0.51
N VAL A 28 0.41 -8.35 -0.73
CA VAL A 28 0.13 -9.18 -1.90
C VAL A 28 -0.94 -8.48 -2.71
N VAL A 29 -0.66 -8.25 -3.99
CA VAL A 29 -1.63 -7.63 -4.91
C VAL A 29 -2.13 -8.69 -5.87
N THR A 30 -3.45 -8.72 -6.07
CA THR A 30 -4.11 -9.58 -7.07
C THR A 30 -5.12 -8.75 -7.87
N PRO A 31 -5.61 -9.24 -9.03
CA PRO A 31 -6.68 -8.58 -9.77
C PRO A 31 -8.02 -8.44 -9.03
N LYS A 32 -8.19 -9.12 -7.88
CA LYS A 32 -9.44 -9.10 -7.11
C LYS A 32 -9.33 -8.30 -5.82
N GLN A 33 -8.15 -8.26 -5.22
CA GLN A 33 -7.95 -7.66 -3.90
C GLN A 33 -6.48 -7.38 -3.60
N VAL A 34 -6.28 -6.52 -2.61
CA VAL A 34 -4.99 -6.21 -1.98
C VAL A 34 -4.99 -6.82 -0.59
N GLU A 35 -3.90 -7.48 -0.22
CA GLU A 35 -3.79 -8.20 1.04
C GLU A 35 -2.57 -7.74 1.84
N PHE A 36 -2.80 -7.32 3.08
CA PHE A 36 -1.77 -6.95 4.02
C PHE A 36 -1.58 -8.07 5.03
N HIS A 37 -0.46 -8.77 4.94
CA HIS A 37 -0.10 -9.88 5.81
C HIS A 37 1.00 -9.45 6.78
N ALA A 38 0.83 -9.72 8.06
CA ALA A 38 1.95 -9.58 9.00
C ALA A 38 3.09 -10.57 8.67
N ARG A 39 4.33 -10.19 8.96
CA ARG A 39 5.55 -11.00 8.79
C ARG A 39 6.28 -11.22 10.10
N GLY A 40 6.98 -12.35 10.21
CA GLY A 40 7.83 -12.66 11.38
C GLY A 40 7.04 -12.62 12.68
N LEU A 41 7.66 -12.10 13.75
CA LEU A 41 7.04 -11.97 15.07
C LEU A 41 5.78 -11.10 15.06
N ALA A 42 5.64 -10.17 14.12
CA ALA A 42 4.42 -9.38 14.00
C ALA A 42 3.18 -10.26 13.75
N ARG A 43 3.33 -11.46 13.15
CA ARG A 43 2.23 -12.43 12.99
C ARG A 43 1.61 -12.88 14.30
N LEU A 44 2.39 -12.93 15.39
CA LEU A 44 1.90 -13.39 16.69
C LEU A 44 1.02 -12.35 17.38
N PHE A 45 1.18 -11.06 17.03
CA PHE A 45 0.50 -9.94 17.68
C PHE A 45 -0.50 -9.23 16.75
N SER A 46 -0.55 -9.59 15.47
CA SER A 46 -1.37 -8.93 14.45
C SER A 46 -2.66 -9.69 14.18
N ARG A 47 -3.78 -8.98 14.08
CA ARG A 47 -5.09 -9.53 13.65
C ARG A 47 -5.21 -9.73 12.12
N GLY A 48 -4.09 -9.84 11.40
CA GLY A 48 -4.07 -9.99 9.94
C GLY A 48 -4.27 -11.46 9.49
N PRO A 49 -4.56 -11.71 8.20
CA PRO A 49 -4.41 -10.77 7.09
C PRO A 49 -5.57 -9.78 6.96
N TRP A 50 -5.27 -8.58 6.52
CA TRP A 50 -6.28 -7.57 6.19
C TRP A 50 -6.45 -7.48 4.69
N LEU A 51 -7.68 -7.63 4.23
CA LEU A 51 -8.04 -7.69 2.82
C LEU A 51 -8.82 -6.43 2.44
N ILE A 52 -8.52 -5.88 1.26
CA ILE A 52 -9.28 -4.82 0.62
C ILE A 52 -9.65 -5.31 -0.77
N SER A 53 -10.93 -5.51 -1.03
CA SER A 53 -11.39 -5.90 -2.37
C SER A 53 -11.10 -4.78 -3.36
N ARG A 54 -10.78 -5.12 -4.62
CA ARG A 54 -10.49 -4.13 -5.67
C ARG A 54 -11.64 -3.14 -5.84
N GLU A 55 -12.88 -3.61 -5.75
CA GLU A 55 -14.09 -2.79 -5.82
C GLU A 55 -14.19 -1.76 -4.69
N GLN A 56 -13.54 -2.01 -3.56
CA GLN A 56 -13.45 -1.05 -2.46
C GLN A 56 -12.32 -0.04 -2.66
N VAL A 57 -11.37 -0.27 -3.58
CA VAL A 57 -10.29 0.67 -3.86
C VAL A 57 -10.76 1.67 -4.89
N ARG A 58 -11.04 2.90 -4.43
CA ARG A 58 -11.47 3.99 -5.30
C ARG A 58 -10.30 4.56 -6.10
N GLN A 59 -9.14 4.71 -5.46
CA GLN A 59 -7.96 5.30 -6.07
C GLN A 59 -6.70 4.79 -5.36
N VAL A 60 -5.62 4.67 -6.11
CA VAL A 60 -4.29 4.43 -5.59
C VAL A 60 -3.38 5.55 -6.09
N PHE A 61 -2.53 6.11 -5.23
CA PHE A 61 -1.56 7.11 -5.67
C PHE A 61 -0.26 7.03 -4.89
N MET A 62 0.78 7.62 -5.48
CA MET A 62 2.05 7.86 -4.81
C MET A 62 2.02 9.23 -4.13
N LYS A 63 2.29 9.24 -2.83
CA LYS A 63 2.54 10.46 -2.08
C LYS A 63 4.02 10.55 -1.73
N ARG A 64 4.64 11.70 -2.06
CA ARG A 64 5.99 12.01 -1.58
C ARG A 64 5.97 12.16 -0.08
N THR A 65 6.94 11.55 0.57
CA THR A 65 7.18 11.72 2.01
C THR A 65 8.64 12.05 2.20
N HIS A 66 8.95 12.74 3.30
CA HIS A 66 10.34 12.91 3.73
C HIS A 66 10.41 12.44 5.17
N SER A 67 10.73 11.16 5.34
CA SER A 67 11.00 10.58 6.66
C SER A 67 12.48 10.23 6.74
N PHE A 68 13.14 10.75 7.77
CA PHE A 68 14.56 10.47 8.02
C PHE A 68 14.77 9.07 8.62
N PHE A 69 13.81 8.53 9.37
CA PHE A 69 13.94 7.22 10.02
C PHE A 69 12.60 6.44 10.08
N PRO A 70 12.43 5.36 9.28
CA PRO A 70 13.34 4.91 8.23
C PRO A 70 13.39 5.90 7.05
N PRO A 71 14.50 5.96 6.29
CA PRO A 71 14.57 6.69 5.03
C PRO A 71 13.44 6.23 4.11
N ARG A 72 12.55 7.16 3.76
CA ARG A 72 11.40 6.90 2.91
C ARG A 72 11.08 8.16 2.16
N ASP A 73 11.08 8.05 0.83
CA ASP A 73 10.82 9.18 -0.06
C ASP A 73 9.40 9.15 -0.63
N ALA A 74 8.70 8.01 -0.52
CA ALA A 74 7.38 7.84 -1.05
C ALA A 74 6.53 6.78 -0.32
N ASP A 75 5.22 6.98 -0.46
CA ASP A 75 4.14 6.22 0.15
C ASP A 75 3.20 5.79 -0.97
N VAL A 76 2.72 4.54 -0.93
CA VAL A 76 1.59 4.13 -1.76
C VAL A 76 0.34 4.19 -0.91
N VAL A 77 -0.62 5.03 -1.32
CA VAL A 77 -1.88 5.24 -0.61
C VAL A 77 -3.00 4.56 -1.39
N PHE A 78 -3.82 3.78 -0.69
CA PHE A 78 -5.05 3.19 -1.20
C PHE A 78 -6.22 3.92 -0.54
N VAL A 79 -6.93 4.71 -1.32
CA VAL A 79 -8.18 5.36 -0.91
C VAL A 79 -9.31 4.38 -1.15
N THR A 80 -10.11 4.10 -0.12
CA THR A 80 -11.25 3.21 -0.29
C THR A 80 -12.52 3.98 -0.65
N THR A 81 -13.57 3.25 -1.00
CA THR A 81 -14.92 3.80 -1.23
C THR A 81 -15.48 4.47 0.02
N ASP A 82 -15.08 4.01 1.21
CA ASP A 82 -15.30 4.71 2.46
C ASP A 82 -14.16 5.71 2.70
N PRO A 83 -14.41 7.03 2.65
CA PRO A 83 -13.38 8.05 2.81
C PRO A 83 -12.78 8.08 4.22
N SER A 84 -13.47 7.51 5.21
CA SER A 84 -12.93 7.36 6.56
C SER A 84 -11.91 6.22 6.67
N VAL A 85 -11.75 5.41 5.61
CA VAL A 85 -10.89 4.24 5.57
C VAL A 85 -9.87 4.41 4.46
N TRP A 86 -8.61 4.58 4.85
CA TRP A 86 -7.48 4.55 3.92
C TRP A 86 -6.38 3.63 4.42
N TRP A 87 -5.55 3.22 3.46
CA TRP A 87 -4.38 2.42 3.71
C TRP A 87 -3.17 3.08 3.12
N THR A 88 -2.06 2.98 3.84
CA THR A 88 -0.77 3.44 3.37
C THR A 88 0.19 2.26 3.46
N PHE A 89 0.84 1.96 2.36
CA PHE A 89 1.93 1.00 2.28
C PHE A 89 3.24 1.72 2.01
N TRP A 90 4.33 1.18 2.54
CA TRP A 90 5.66 1.63 2.16
C TRP A 90 6.75 0.62 2.31
N SER A 91 7.76 0.78 1.48
CA SER A 91 8.95 -0.03 1.47
C SER A 91 10.18 0.89 1.36
N PRO A 92 11.36 0.46 1.83
CA PRO A 92 12.63 1.08 1.43
C PRO A 92 12.86 1.03 -0.10
N SER A 93 12.19 0.11 -0.79
CA SER A 93 12.22 0.02 -2.25
C SER A 93 11.32 1.06 -2.92
N ARG A 94 11.71 1.44 -4.13
CA ARG A 94 10.94 2.27 -5.07
C ARG A 94 9.48 1.80 -5.22
N PRO A 95 8.47 2.71 -5.14
CA PRO A 95 7.05 2.36 -5.24
C PRO A 95 6.57 2.04 -6.66
N GLU A 96 7.30 2.45 -7.70
CA GLU A 96 6.89 2.36 -9.11
C GLU A 96 6.53 0.92 -9.54
N PRO A 97 7.29 -0.13 -9.17
CA PRO A 97 6.92 -1.51 -9.52
C PRO A 97 5.60 -1.98 -8.90
N LEU A 98 5.21 -1.42 -7.74
CA LEU A 98 3.92 -1.70 -7.11
C LEU A 98 2.79 -0.97 -7.83
N LEU A 99 2.98 0.31 -8.17
CA LEU A 99 2.00 1.11 -8.89
C LEU A 99 1.73 0.55 -10.29
N LEU A 100 2.79 0.16 -11.02
CA LEU A 100 2.67 -0.48 -12.34
C LEU A 100 1.83 -1.76 -12.25
N LEU A 101 2.09 -2.61 -11.24
CA LEU A 101 1.34 -3.85 -11.07
C LEU A 101 -0.14 -3.59 -10.74
N LEU A 102 -0.43 -2.59 -9.91
CA LEU A 102 -1.79 -2.19 -9.57
C LEU A 102 -2.54 -1.70 -10.83
N ASP A 103 -1.88 -0.92 -11.68
CA ASP A 103 -2.44 -0.45 -12.93
C ASP A 103 -2.72 -1.63 -13.90
N GLU A 104 -1.75 -2.55 -14.05
CA GLU A 104 -1.91 -3.80 -14.82
C GLU A 104 -3.07 -4.67 -14.33
N TYR A 105 -3.39 -4.62 -13.04
CA TYR A 105 -4.50 -5.36 -12.42
C TYR A 105 -5.81 -4.59 -12.41
N GLY A 106 -5.87 -3.42 -13.04
CA GLY A 106 -7.07 -2.62 -13.22
C GLY A 106 -7.54 -1.93 -11.94
N TYR A 107 -6.61 -1.55 -11.06
CA TYR A 107 -6.87 -0.57 -10.01
C TYR A 107 -6.76 0.84 -10.59
N ALA A 108 -7.53 1.79 -10.06
CA ALA A 108 -7.47 3.19 -10.48
C ALA A 108 -6.21 3.88 -9.93
N VAL A 109 -5.09 3.72 -10.63
CA VAL A 109 -3.81 4.33 -10.25
C VAL A 109 -3.73 5.75 -10.80
N ASP A 110 -3.48 6.71 -9.92
CA ASP A 110 -3.16 8.08 -10.27
C ASP A 110 -1.65 8.28 -10.22
N TRP A 111 -1.09 8.57 -11.40
CA TRP A 111 0.32 8.77 -11.63
C TRP A 111 0.80 10.20 -11.34
N THR A 112 -0.13 11.12 -11.04
CA THR A 112 0.19 12.48 -10.60
C THR A 112 1.01 12.42 -9.32
N PRO A 113 2.15 13.13 -9.22
CA PRO A 113 2.87 13.22 -7.96
C PRO A 113 2.00 13.90 -6.91
N HIS A 114 1.84 13.29 -5.74
CA HIS A 114 1.17 13.94 -4.61
C HIS A 114 2.18 14.41 -3.57
N ASN A 115 1.90 15.54 -2.92
CA ASN A 115 2.70 16.05 -1.80
C ASN A 115 2.47 15.25 -0.52
N TRP A 116 3.17 15.63 0.55
CA TRP A 116 3.06 14.98 1.85
C TRP A 116 1.66 15.06 2.48
N ALA A 117 0.77 15.94 2.01
CA ALA A 117 -0.62 15.99 2.45
C ALA A 117 -1.54 15.07 1.62
N GLY A 118 -1.03 14.48 0.54
CA GLY A 118 -1.83 13.71 -0.41
C GLY A 118 -2.61 14.59 -1.38
N LEU A 119 -2.14 15.80 -1.65
CA LEU A 119 -2.68 16.69 -2.70
C LEU A 119 -1.80 16.60 -3.95
N PRO A 120 -2.39 16.64 -5.16
CA PRO A 120 -1.63 16.63 -6.40
C PRO A 120 -0.69 17.84 -6.46
N ILE A 121 0.49 17.63 -7.03
CA ILE A 121 1.48 18.66 -7.32
C ILE A 121 1.41 18.94 -8.83
N GLU A 122 1.18 20.20 -9.20
CA GLU A 122 1.25 20.68 -10.59
C GLU A 122 2.69 20.75 -11.13
#